data_AF-A0A3D5UVT7-F1
#
_entry.id   AF-A0A3D5UVT7-F1
#
_cell.length_a   1.000
_cell.length_b   1.000
_cell.length_c   1.000
_cell.angle_alpha   90.00
_cell.angle_beta   90.00
_cell.angle_gamma   90.00
#
_symmetry.space_group_name_H-M   'P 1'
#
loop_
_entity.id
_entity.type
_entity.pdbx_description
1 polymer ?
#
loop_
_entity_poly.entity_id
_entity_poly.type
_entity_poly.pdbx_seq_one_letter_code
_entity_poly.pdbx_strand_id
1 'polypeptide(L)'
;ALKGDILVVTREVAAALKSPSLSLKQGGQGLWDERFHVSLVKAPRGQPVEVRALGAEGLAALRAAKTALPAVPSAVLQALPGLWQSDELLAAPQLGTLRPGVEAHVSLGRTLPR
;
A
#
# COMPACT_ATOMS: atom_id res chain seq x y z
N ALA A 1 -14.10 -11.25 36.56
CA ALA A 1 -14.89 -11.02 35.34
C ALA A 1 -13.97 -10.37 34.31
N LEU A 2 -13.62 -11.07 33.23
CA LEU A 2 -12.82 -10.50 32.14
C LEU A 2 -13.74 -9.67 31.24
N LYS A 3 -13.45 -8.38 31.13
CA LYS A 3 -14.13 -7.41 30.26
C LYS A 3 -13.57 -7.61 28.85
N GLY A 4 -14.44 -7.79 27.87
CA GLY A 4 -14.06 -8.07 26.48
C GLY A 4 -13.52 -6.81 25.80
N ASP A 5 -12.20 -6.66 25.75
CA ASP A 5 -11.55 -5.40 25.35
C ASP A 5 -11.02 -5.41 23.89
N ILE A 6 -11.87 -5.82 22.93
CA ILE A 6 -11.67 -5.74 21.47
C ILE A 6 -10.98 -6.98 20.85
N LEU A 7 -11.71 -7.66 19.96
CA LEU A 7 -11.21 -8.71 19.05
C LEU A 7 -11.08 -8.11 17.65
N VAL A 8 -9.86 -7.93 17.15
CA VAL A 8 -9.60 -7.48 15.77
C VAL A 8 -9.36 -8.70 14.89
N VAL A 9 -10.32 -9.02 14.01
CA VAL A 9 -10.18 -10.10 13.03
C VAL A 9 -9.59 -9.53 11.73
N THR A 10 -8.32 -9.83 11.46
CA THR A 10 -7.54 -9.28 10.32
C THR A 10 -7.39 -10.27 9.16
N ARG A 11 -8.46 -11.01 8.81
CA ARG A 11 -8.43 -11.98 7.69
C ARG A 11 -7.80 -11.42 6.41
N GLU A 12 -7.99 -10.13 6.17
CA GLU A 12 -7.48 -9.42 4.99
C GLU A 12 -5.97 -9.12 5.02
N VAL A 13 -5.33 -9.10 6.19
CA VAL A 13 -3.88 -8.83 6.28
C VAL A 13 -3.07 -10.00 5.73
N ALA A 14 -3.45 -11.22 6.09
CA ALA A 14 -2.78 -12.42 5.59
C ALA A 14 -3.01 -12.63 4.08
N ALA A 15 -4.17 -12.19 3.55
CA ALA A 15 -4.43 -12.18 2.11
C ALA A 15 -3.53 -11.16 1.41
N ALA A 16 -3.52 -9.90 1.88
CA ALA A 16 -2.67 -8.83 1.33
C ALA A 16 -1.19 -9.20 1.25
N LEU A 17 -0.65 -9.78 2.33
CA LEU A 17 0.76 -10.19 2.40
C LEU A 17 1.11 -11.35 1.46
N LYS A 18 0.12 -12.13 1.00
CA LYS A 18 0.30 -13.24 0.06
C LYS A 18 -0.09 -12.88 -1.37
N SER A 19 -0.74 -11.74 -1.57
CA SER A 19 -1.22 -11.32 -2.88
C SER A 19 -0.05 -10.98 -3.81
N PRO A 20 -0.12 -11.41 -5.08
CA PRO A 20 0.94 -11.17 -6.04
C PRO A 20 1.14 -9.66 -6.26
N SER A 21 2.34 -9.27 -6.66
CA SER A 21 2.61 -7.90 -7.04
C SER A 21 1.85 -7.54 -8.33
N LEU A 22 1.34 -6.32 -8.39
CA LEU A 22 0.77 -5.72 -9.60
C LEU A 22 1.82 -4.76 -10.19
N SER A 23 2.33 -5.09 -11.38
CA SER A 23 3.31 -4.25 -12.07
C SER A 23 2.63 -3.14 -12.86
N LEU A 24 2.98 -1.88 -12.59
CA LEU A 24 2.45 -0.70 -13.27
C LEU A 24 3.57 0.12 -13.92
N LYS A 25 3.30 0.62 -15.12
CA LYS A 25 4.08 1.71 -15.74
C LYS A 25 3.43 3.04 -15.42
N GLN A 26 4.18 4.13 -15.59
CA GLN A 26 3.61 5.48 -15.51
C GLN A 26 2.38 5.61 -16.43
N GLY A 27 1.30 6.19 -15.92
CA GLY A 27 -0.02 6.27 -16.57
C GLY A 27 -0.86 5.00 -16.46
N GLY A 28 -0.31 3.90 -15.95
CA GLY A 28 -0.98 2.63 -15.79
C GLY A 28 -1.87 2.56 -14.56
N GLN A 29 -2.82 1.62 -14.57
CA GLN A 29 -3.70 1.33 -13.44
C GLN A 29 -4.05 -0.16 -13.36
N GLY A 30 -4.48 -0.62 -12.18
CA GLY A 30 -4.96 -1.98 -11.98
C GLY A 30 -5.59 -2.19 -10.60
N LEU A 31 -6.16 -3.37 -10.39
CA LEU A 31 -6.72 -3.79 -9.10
C LEU A 31 -5.69 -4.66 -8.39
N TRP A 32 -5.30 -4.29 -7.17
CA TRP A 32 -4.37 -5.04 -6.34
C TRP A 32 -5.11 -5.64 -5.14
N ASP A 33 -4.80 -6.91 -4.85
CA ASP A 33 -5.38 -7.70 -3.76
C ASP A 33 -6.93 -7.67 -3.73
N GLU A 34 -7.55 -7.63 -4.92
CA GLU A 34 -9.01 -7.56 -5.13
C GLU A 34 -9.73 -6.37 -4.46
N ARG A 35 -8.99 -5.45 -3.83
CA ARG A 35 -9.55 -4.39 -2.98
C ARG A 35 -9.12 -2.99 -3.40
N PHE A 36 -7.91 -2.82 -3.93
CA PHE A 36 -7.33 -1.51 -4.17
C PHE A 36 -7.18 -1.23 -5.67
N HIS A 37 -7.98 -0.33 -6.21
CA HIS A 37 -7.69 0.24 -7.52
C HIS A 37 -6.56 1.25 -7.38
N VAL A 38 -5.44 0.98 -8.04
CA VAL A 38 -4.24 1.81 -8.02
C VAL A 38 -4.01 2.38 -9.40
N SER A 39 -3.86 3.70 -9.48
CA SER A 39 -3.51 4.43 -10.71
C SER A 39 -2.19 5.18 -10.47
N LEU A 40 -1.18 4.88 -11.28
CA LEU A 40 0.16 5.46 -11.18
C LEU A 40 0.28 6.65 -12.13
N VAL A 41 0.25 7.87 -11.61
CA VAL A 41 0.26 9.11 -12.41
C VAL A 41 1.67 9.50 -12.80
N LYS A 42 2.59 9.50 -11.83
CA LYS A 42 4.01 9.82 -12.04
C LYS A 42 4.89 8.78 -11.36
N ALA A 43 5.94 8.37 -12.06
CA ALA A 43 6.96 7.47 -11.56
C ALA A 43 8.33 7.85 -12.13
N PRO A 44 9.44 7.47 -11.48
CA PRO A 44 10.77 7.67 -12.04
C PRO A 44 10.92 6.88 -13.34
N ARG A 45 11.65 7.44 -14.31
CA ARG A 45 11.94 6.73 -15.57
C ARG A 45 12.84 5.53 -15.31
N GLY A 46 12.65 4.47 -16.11
CA GLY A 46 13.62 3.39 -16.24
C GLY A 46 13.11 2.00 -15.85
N GLN A 47 12.20 1.88 -14.89
CA GLN A 47 11.68 0.57 -14.45
C GLN A 47 10.20 0.63 -14.06
N PRO A 48 9.45 -0.48 -14.23
CA PRO A 48 8.09 -0.57 -13.71
C PRO A 48 8.06 -0.44 -12.19
N VAL A 49 6.96 0.08 -11.68
CA VAL A 49 6.68 0.15 -10.23
C VAL A 49 5.80 -1.03 -9.87
N GLU A 50 6.18 -1.74 -8.81
CA GLU A 50 5.40 -2.83 -8.27
C GLU A 50 4.48 -2.34 -7.15
N VAL A 51 3.19 -2.65 -7.26
CA VAL A 51 2.25 -2.52 -6.15
C VAL A 51 2.24 -3.86 -5.42
N ARG A 52 2.71 -3.87 -4.18
CA ARG A 52 2.67 -5.03 -3.27
C ARG A 52 2.40 -4.56 -1.85
N ALA A 53 2.17 -5.49 -0.93
CA ALA A 53 1.90 -5.15 0.46
C ALA A 53 3.05 -4.32 1.03
N LEU A 54 2.71 -3.30 1.82
CA LEU A 54 3.70 -2.47 2.50
C LEU A 54 4.61 -3.31 3.40
N GLY A 55 4.04 -4.32 4.05
CA GLY A 55 4.79 -5.24 4.89
C GLY A 55 5.53 -4.55 6.04
N ALA A 56 6.31 -5.33 6.78
CA ALA A 56 7.12 -4.80 7.88
C ALA A 56 8.21 -3.84 7.38
N GLU A 57 8.79 -4.15 6.22
CA GLU A 57 9.84 -3.37 5.56
C GLU A 57 9.38 -1.95 5.21
N GLY A 58 8.26 -1.82 4.49
CA GLY A 58 7.78 -0.51 4.08
C GLY A 58 7.31 0.32 5.27
N LEU A 59 6.72 -0.32 6.28
CA LEU A 59 6.35 0.35 7.52
C LEU A 59 7.59 0.85 8.28
N ALA A 60 8.69 0.11 8.28
CA ALA A 60 9.96 0.57 8.85
C ALA A 60 10.52 1.76 8.07
N ALA A 61 10.46 1.75 6.74
CA ALA A 61 10.90 2.86 5.89
C ALA A 61 10.09 4.15 6.17
N LEU A 62 8.75 4.05 6.28
CA LEU A 62 7.90 5.19 6.62
C LEU A 62 8.23 5.78 8.00
N ARG A 63 8.50 4.92 8.99
CA ARG A 63 8.91 5.36 10.34
C ARG A 63 10.27 6.04 10.33
N ALA A 64 11.24 5.50 9.60
CA ALA A 64 12.56 6.10 9.45
C ALA A 64 12.48 7.48 8.79
N ALA A 65 11.58 7.64 7.81
CA ALA A 65 11.26 8.92 7.17
C ALA A 65 10.40 9.86 8.03
N LYS A 66 10.05 9.48 9.27
CA LYS A 66 9.18 10.25 10.18
C LYS A 66 7.81 10.59 9.57
N THR A 67 7.29 9.71 8.71
CA THR A 67 5.94 9.86 8.14
C THR A 67 4.91 9.77 9.25
N ALA A 68 3.89 10.64 9.23
CA ALA A 68 2.78 10.56 10.17
C ALA A 68 1.94 9.31 9.88
N LEU A 69 1.79 8.43 10.87
CA LEU A 69 1.02 7.18 10.74
C LEU A 69 -0.26 7.25 11.58
N PRO A 70 -1.38 6.72 11.08
CA PRO A 70 -2.61 6.68 11.86
C PRO A 70 -2.49 5.70 13.04
N ALA A 71 -3.22 5.96 14.11
CA ALA A 71 -3.23 5.16 15.34
C ALA A 71 -4.04 3.86 15.18
N VAL A 72 -3.55 2.96 14.33
CA VAL A 72 -4.12 1.62 14.08
C VAL A 72 -3.06 0.54 14.29
N PRO A 73 -3.45 -0.74 14.49
CA PRO A 73 -2.48 -1.82 14.65
C PRO A 73 -1.51 -1.90 13.46
N SER A 74 -0.22 -2.18 13.73
CA SER A 74 0.80 -2.27 12.68
C SER A 74 0.42 -3.26 11.58
N ALA A 75 -0.25 -4.37 11.92
CA ALA A 75 -0.74 -5.35 10.96
C ALA A 75 -1.68 -4.74 9.89
N VAL A 76 -2.50 -3.76 10.27
CA VAL A 76 -3.39 -3.05 9.34
C VAL A 76 -2.57 -2.20 8.37
N LEU A 77 -1.57 -1.47 8.87
CA LEU A 77 -0.69 -0.65 8.03
C LEU A 77 0.11 -1.50 7.04
N GLN A 78 0.61 -2.65 7.49
CA GLN A 78 1.41 -3.58 6.67
C GLN A 78 0.61 -4.18 5.51
N ALA A 79 -0.72 -4.22 5.60
CA ALA A 79 -1.60 -4.72 4.55
C ALA A 79 -2.00 -3.67 3.49
N LEU A 80 -1.61 -2.41 3.68
CA LEU A 80 -1.85 -1.35 2.71
C LEU A 80 -0.93 -1.54 1.49
N PRO A 81 -1.32 -1.06 0.29
CA PRO A 81 -0.44 -1.06 -0.86
C PRO A 81 0.76 -0.14 -0.64
N GLY A 82 1.94 -0.67 -0.90
CA GLY A 82 3.16 0.09 -1.15
C GLY A 82 3.49 0.09 -2.64
N LEU A 83 4.08 1.17 -3.11
CA LEU A 83 4.67 1.30 -4.44
C LEU A 83 6.18 1.11 -4.31
N TRP A 84 6.70 0.13 -5.03
CA TRP A 84 8.06 -0.33 -4.91
C TRP A 84 8.77 -0.26 -6.24
N GLN A 85 10.07 0.03 -6.19
CA GLN A 85 10.97 -0.22 -7.30
C GLN A 85 12.09 -1.09 -6.75
N SER A 86 12.09 -2.37 -7.15
CA SER A 86 12.88 -3.41 -6.49
C SER A 86 12.53 -3.45 -4.98
N ASP A 87 13.51 -3.21 -4.10
CA ASP A 87 13.34 -3.21 -2.64
C ASP A 87 13.17 -1.79 -2.06
N GLU A 88 13.16 -0.74 -2.90
CA GLU A 88 12.96 0.63 -2.43
C GLU A 88 11.47 0.98 -2.39
N LEU A 89 10.98 1.37 -1.21
CA LEU A 89 9.64 1.92 -1.08
C LEU A 89 9.61 3.35 -1.62
N LEU A 90 8.89 3.54 -2.73
CA LEU A 90 8.69 4.86 -3.34
C LEU A 90 7.59 5.66 -2.63
N ALA A 91 6.47 5.00 -2.35
CA ALA A 91 5.30 5.62 -1.73
C ALA A 91 4.38 4.58 -1.09
N ALA A 92 3.61 4.99 -0.10
CA ALA A 92 2.45 4.26 0.40
C ALA A 92 1.25 5.20 0.24
N PRO A 93 0.42 5.09 -0.81
CA PRO A 93 -0.48 6.17 -1.25
C PRO A 93 -1.44 6.68 -0.17
N GLN A 94 -1.83 5.83 0.78
CA GLN A 94 -2.70 6.18 1.90
C GLN A 94 -1.96 6.83 3.08
N LEU A 95 -0.62 6.77 3.11
CA LEU A 95 0.21 7.20 4.25
C LEU A 95 1.19 8.32 3.88
N GLY A 96 1.65 8.36 2.63
CA GLY A 96 2.56 9.40 2.14
C GLY A 96 3.51 8.91 1.05
N THR A 97 4.20 9.86 0.44
CA THR A 97 5.21 9.62 -0.60
C THR A 97 6.61 9.82 -0.01
N LEU A 98 7.50 8.85 -0.21
CA LEU A 98 8.88 8.93 0.24
C LEU A 98 9.82 9.48 -0.84
N ARG A 99 9.53 9.18 -2.11
CA ARG A 99 10.37 9.57 -3.25
C ARG A 99 9.72 10.74 -4.00
N PRO A 100 10.39 11.91 -4.09
CA PRO A 100 9.88 13.03 -4.89
C PRO A 100 9.65 12.62 -6.36
N GLY A 101 8.57 13.13 -6.95
CA GLY A 101 8.20 12.81 -8.35
C GLY A 101 7.39 11.53 -8.51
N VAL A 102 6.97 10.89 -7.42
CA VAL A 102 6.04 9.76 -7.43
C VAL A 102 4.65 10.23 -7.03
N GLU A 103 3.67 9.93 -7.86
CA GLU A 103 2.27 10.31 -7.64
C GLU A 103 1.38 9.14 -8.05
N ALA A 104 0.55 8.69 -7.11
CA ALA A 104 -0.39 7.60 -7.32
C ALA A 104 -1.69 7.85 -6.55
N HIS A 105 -2.79 7.39 -7.12
CA HIS A 105 -4.10 7.42 -6.50
C HIS A 105 -4.52 6.01 -6.15
N VAL A 106 -5.12 5.84 -4.97
CA VAL A 106 -5.70 4.58 -4.54
C VAL A 106 -7.13 4.80 -4.10
N SER A 107 -8.02 3.95 -4.59
CA SER A 107 -9.41 3.87 -4.15
C SER A 107 -9.76 2.43 -3.80
N LEU A 108 -10.70 2.27 -2.87
CA LEU A 108 -11.26 0.96 -2.56
C LEU A 108 -12.23 0.56 -3.67
N GLY A 109 -12.17 -0.70 -4.10
CA GLY A 109 -13.05 -1.28 -5.10
C GLY A 109 -14.51 -1.25 -4.67
N ARG A 110 -15.20 -0.18 -5.02
CA ARG A 110 -16.64 -0.16 -5.23
C ARG A 110 -16.84 0.40 -6.62
N THR A 111 -16.89 -0.50 -7.60
CA THR A 111 -17.41 -0.27 -8.96
C THR A 111 -16.92 1.00 -9.66
N LEU A 112 -16.08 0.86 -10.69
CA LEU A 112 -15.97 1.91 -11.70
C LEU A 112 -17.40 2.25 -12.20
N PRO A 113 -17.85 3.52 -12.20
CA PRO A 113 -19.06 3.87 -12.93
C PRO A 113 -18.83 3.48 -14.40
N ARG A 114 -19.77 2.70 -14.93
CA ARG A 114 -19.81 2.30 -16.35
C ARG A 114 -19.98 3.51 -17.26
#